data_AF-A0A7S1B9E9-F1
#
_entry.id   AF-A0A7S1B9E9-F1
#
_cell.length_a   1.000
_cell.length_b   1.000
_cell.length_c   1.000
_cell.angle_alpha   90.00
_cell.angle_beta   90.00
_cell.angle_gamma   90.00
#
_symmetry.space_group_name_H-M   'P 1'
#
loop_
_entity.id
_entity.type
_entity.pdbx_description
1 polymer ?
#
loop_
_entity_poly.entity_id
_entity_poly.type
_entity_poly.pdbx_seq_one_letter_code
_entity_poly.pdbx_strand_id
1 'polypeptide(L)'
;MIETTPSATSMFHRAFSQKLETDDRSPIVTFELPISGDSYGILLPNVGFWIQLIATVVVGGVFLSIISLAMHTFVVERRNTATAYLVGWGAVVPACILGPISILEFLDIRNLMLRL
;
A
#
# COMPACT_ATOMS: atom_id res chain seq x y z
N MET A 1 -32.76 -22.49 9.19
CA MET A 1 -31.46 -21.95 9.65
C MET A 1 -30.85 -21.27 8.44
N ILE A 2 -30.97 -19.94 8.34
CA ILE A 2 -30.58 -19.19 7.13
C ILE A 2 -29.14 -18.77 7.36
N GLU A 3 -28.20 -19.39 6.63
CA GLU A 3 -26.81 -18.93 6.54
C GLU A 3 -26.82 -17.55 5.87
N THR A 4 -26.69 -16.50 6.67
CA THR A 4 -26.42 -15.16 6.15
C THR A 4 -24.97 -15.15 5.67
N THR A 5 -24.80 -15.23 4.35
CA THR A 5 -23.51 -15.01 3.69
C THR A 5 -22.92 -13.68 4.17
N PRO A 6 -21.68 -13.66 4.70
CA PRO A 6 -21.06 -12.42 5.15
C PRO A 6 -20.91 -11.50 3.94
N SER A 7 -21.52 -10.32 4.02
CA SER A 7 -21.43 -9.31 2.96
C SER A 7 -19.97 -8.94 2.73
N ALA A 8 -19.57 -8.72 1.47
CA ALA A 8 -18.18 -8.42 1.10
C ALA A 8 -17.59 -7.28 1.95
N THR A 9 -18.41 -6.27 2.26
CA THR A 9 -18.06 -5.14 3.13
C THR A 9 -17.61 -5.57 4.53
N SER A 10 -18.26 -6.59 5.11
CA SER A 10 -17.87 -7.15 6.42
C SER A 10 -16.56 -7.94 6.36
N MET A 11 -16.28 -8.64 5.25
CA MET A 11 -15.01 -9.34 5.05
C MET A 11 -13.84 -8.37 4.86
N PHE A 12 -14.01 -7.34 4.04
CA PHE A 12 -13.00 -6.29 3.88
C PHE A 12 -12.76 -5.56 5.21
N HIS A 13 -13.83 -5.13 5.89
CA HIS A 13 -13.67 -4.48 7.19
C HIS A 13 -12.96 -5.41 8.19
N ARG A 14 -13.25 -6.71 8.21
CA ARG A 14 -12.60 -7.65 9.13
C ARG A 14 -11.12 -7.89 8.80
N ALA A 15 -10.79 -8.05 7.52
CA ALA A 15 -9.41 -8.21 7.04
C ALA A 15 -8.53 -6.97 7.29
N PHE A 16 -9.13 -5.77 7.22
CA PHE A 16 -8.44 -4.50 7.49
C PHE A 16 -8.61 -3.98 8.93
N SER A 17 -9.48 -4.61 9.76
CA SER A 17 -9.66 -4.27 11.19
C SER A 17 -8.66 -4.94 12.12
N GLN A 18 -8.03 -6.04 11.68
CA GLN A 18 -6.80 -6.53 12.31
C GLN A 18 -5.63 -5.62 11.92
N LYS A 19 -5.76 -4.34 12.25
CA LYS A 19 -4.63 -3.44 12.29
C LYS A 19 -3.70 -3.98 13.37
N LEU A 20 -2.43 -4.09 13.03
CA LEU A 20 -1.35 -4.69 13.82
C LEU A 20 -1.05 -3.88 15.12
N GLU A 21 -2.05 -3.27 15.78
CA GLU A 21 -1.88 -2.50 17.01
C GLU A 21 -1.45 -3.37 18.19
N THR A 22 -1.87 -4.64 18.20
CA THR A 22 -1.46 -5.64 19.19
C THR A 22 -0.82 -6.81 18.48
N ASP A 23 0.49 -6.77 18.28
CA ASP A 23 1.24 -7.91 17.73
C ASP A 23 1.69 -8.83 18.86
N ASP A 24 0.97 -9.95 19.06
CA ASP A 24 1.28 -10.94 20.10
C ASP A 24 2.40 -11.92 19.70
N ARG A 25 3.07 -11.69 18.56
CA ARG A 25 4.14 -12.57 18.06
C ARG A 25 5.45 -12.38 18.80
N SER A 26 6.13 -13.49 19.09
CA SER A 26 7.48 -13.50 19.64
C SER A 26 8.52 -13.22 18.53
N PRO A 27 9.52 -12.35 18.79
CA PRO A 27 10.60 -12.10 17.84
C PRO A 27 11.47 -13.34 17.65
N ILE A 28 11.99 -13.53 16.44
CA ILE A 28 12.80 -14.71 16.08
C ILE A 28 14.27 -14.46 16.29
N VAL A 29 14.68 -13.23 15.99
CA VAL A 29 16.04 -12.75 16.22
C VAL A 29 15.91 -11.43 16.95
N THR A 30 16.48 -11.36 18.15
CA THR A 30 16.69 -10.10 18.86
C THR A 30 18.14 -9.68 18.68
N PHE A 31 18.36 -8.41 18.43
CA PHE A 31 19.69 -7.81 18.38
C PHE A 31 19.68 -6.49 19.14
N GLU A 32 20.77 -6.20 19.82
CA GLU A 32 20.94 -4.95 20.56
C GLU A 32 21.73 -3.98 19.70
N LEU A 33 21.25 -2.75 19.56
CA LEU A 33 22.03 -1.71 18.91
C LEU A 33 23.00 -1.11 19.96
N PRO A 34 24.32 -1.15 19.73
CA PRO A 34 25.31 -0.65 20.69
C PRO A 34 25.25 0.87 20.91
N ILE A 35 24.43 1.58 20.14
CA ILE A 35 24.29 3.04 20.17
C ILE A 35 23.10 3.49 21.03
N SER A 36 22.03 2.69 21.14
CA SER A 36 20.84 3.03 21.93
C SER A 36 20.63 2.15 23.16
N GLY A 37 21.25 0.97 23.22
CA GLY A 37 21.00 0.00 24.30
C GLY A 37 19.63 -0.68 24.22
N ASP A 38 18.84 -0.38 23.18
CA ASP A 38 17.53 -0.97 22.96
C ASP A 38 17.67 -2.32 22.21
N SER A 39 16.86 -3.29 22.63
CA SER A 39 16.77 -4.61 21.99
C SER A 39 15.71 -4.59 20.89
N TYR A 40 16.12 -4.76 19.64
CA TYR A 40 15.20 -4.82 18.50
C TYR A 40 14.94 -6.27 18.11
N GLY A 41 13.66 -6.59 17.89
CA GLY A 41 13.23 -7.92 17.46
C GLY A 41 12.76 -7.94 16.00
N ILE A 42 13.27 -8.88 15.20
CA ILE A 42 12.73 -9.18 13.87
C ILE A 42 11.51 -10.10 14.03
N LEU A 43 10.36 -9.65 13.55
CA LEU A 43 9.09 -10.39 13.55
C LEU A 43 8.83 -11.05 12.20
N LEU A 44 8.32 -12.29 12.19
CA LEU A 44 7.85 -12.93 10.96
C LEU A 44 6.58 -12.22 10.43
N PRO A 45 6.42 -12.07 9.10
CA PRO A 45 5.22 -11.50 8.51
C PRO A 45 3.99 -12.35 8.82
N ASN A 46 2.87 -11.70 9.19
CA ASN A 46 1.59 -12.38 9.40
C ASN A 46 0.97 -12.80 8.06
N VAL A 47 0.05 -13.75 8.08
CA VAL A 47 -0.90 -13.98 6.98
C VAL A 47 -1.66 -12.68 6.63
N GLY A 48 -2.02 -11.87 7.64
CA GLY A 48 -2.62 -10.54 7.44
C GLY A 48 -1.75 -9.58 6.62
N PHE A 49 -0.43 -9.65 6.77
CA PHE A 49 0.51 -8.86 5.97
C PHE A 49 0.47 -9.27 4.50
N TRP A 50 0.39 -10.58 4.20
CA TRP A 50 0.28 -11.06 2.82
C TRP A 50 -1.01 -10.62 2.15
N ILE A 51 -2.13 -10.60 2.89
CA ILE A 51 -3.41 -10.10 2.38
C ILE A 51 -3.32 -8.60 2.07
N GLN A 52 -2.74 -7.80 2.98
CA GLN A 52 -2.51 -6.37 2.75
C GLN A 52 -1.56 -6.12 1.57
N LEU A 53 -0.52 -6.94 1.41
CA LEU A 53 0.41 -6.86 0.29
C LEU A 53 -0.30 -7.12 -1.04
N ILE A 54 -1.09 -8.20 -1.14
CA ILE A 54 -1.86 -8.52 -2.34
C ILE A 54 -2.85 -7.40 -2.65
N ALA A 55 -3.58 -6.89 -1.65
CA ALA A 55 -4.49 -5.78 -1.84
C ALA A 55 -3.78 -4.52 -2.35
N THR A 56 -2.60 -4.21 -1.81
CA THR A 56 -1.77 -3.08 -2.26
C THR A 56 -1.33 -3.25 -3.71
N VAL A 57 -0.89 -4.45 -4.11
CA VAL A 57 -0.47 -4.75 -5.48
C VAL A 57 -1.64 -4.61 -6.46
N VAL A 58 -2.83 -5.10 -6.08
CA VAL A 58 -4.03 -4.99 -6.93
C VAL A 58 -4.45 -3.53 -7.09
N VAL A 59 -4.56 -2.77 -6.00
CA VAL A 59 -4.93 -1.35 -6.05
C VAL A 59 -3.89 -0.54 -6.83
N GLY A 60 -2.60 -0.79 -6.58
CA GLY A 60 -1.50 -0.17 -7.33
C GLY A 60 -1.54 -0.51 -8.82
N GLY A 61 -1.85 -1.75 -9.18
CA GLY A 61 -1.99 -2.18 -10.57
C GLY A 61 -3.13 -1.48 -11.30
N VAL A 62 -4.28 -1.31 -10.64
CA VAL A 62 -5.42 -0.56 -11.18
C VAL A 62 -5.04 0.92 -11.36
N PHE A 63 -4.42 1.52 -10.36
CA PHE A 63 -3.97 2.91 -10.42
C PHE A 63 -2.99 3.15 -11.58
N LEU A 64 -1.96 2.31 -11.71
CA LEU A 64 -0.99 2.39 -12.79
C LEU A 64 -1.62 2.17 -14.18
N SER A 65 -2.65 1.34 -14.27
CA SER A 65 -3.39 1.14 -15.53
C SER A 65 -4.15 2.40 -15.95
N ILE A 66 -4.78 3.11 -15.00
CA ILE A 66 -5.46 4.38 -15.25
C ILE A 66 -4.45 5.45 -15.69
N ILE A 67 -3.32 5.55 -15.00
CA ILE A 67 -2.24 6.48 -15.37
C ILE A 67 -1.67 6.15 -16.75
N SER A 68 -1.46 4.87 -17.07
CA SER A 68 -0.98 4.41 -18.38
C SER A 68 -1.94 4.84 -19.50
N LEU A 69 -3.26 4.65 -19.29
CA LEU A 69 -4.27 5.09 -20.23
C LEU A 69 -4.26 6.62 -20.41
N ALA A 70 -4.22 7.38 -19.30
CA ALA A 70 -4.13 8.84 -19.35
C ALA A 70 -2.88 9.31 -20.10
N MET A 71 -1.73 8.67 -19.87
CA MET A 71 -0.50 8.99 -20.55
C MET A 71 -0.58 8.67 -22.06
N HIS A 72 -1.22 7.57 -22.44
CA HIS A 72 -1.46 7.26 -23.84
C HIS A 72 -2.31 8.35 -24.52
N THR A 73 -3.46 8.69 -23.95
CA THR A 73 -4.40 9.64 -24.57
C THR A 73 -3.88 11.09 -24.57
N PHE A 74 -3.22 11.53 -23.50
CA PHE A 74 -2.81 12.93 -23.37
C PHE A 74 -1.39 13.21 -23.87
N VAL A 75 -0.48 12.22 -23.81
CA VAL A 75 0.93 12.41 -24.20
C VAL A 75 1.23 11.71 -25.53
N VAL A 76 0.79 10.46 -25.69
CA VAL A 76 1.18 9.64 -26.86
C VAL A 76 0.38 9.98 -28.12
N GLU A 77 -0.93 10.25 -28.01
CA GLU A 77 -1.75 10.67 -29.16
C GLU A 77 -1.52 12.13 -29.56
N ARG A 78 -1.16 13.01 -28.61
CA ARG A 78 -0.96 14.46 -28.84
C ARG A 78 0.51 14.87 -28.92
N ARG A 79 1.36 13.99 -29.46
CA ARG A 79 2.81 14.21 -29.58
C ARG A 79 3.13 15.58 -30.19
N ASN A 80 4.21 16.20 -29.71
CA ASN A 80 4.74 17.51 -30.15
C ASN A 80 3.87 18.74 -29.82
N THR A 81 2.93 18.63 -28.88
CA THR A 81 2.20 19.80 -28.38
C THR A 81 2.75 20.24 -27.02
N ALA A 82 2.85 21.55 -26.78
CA ALA A 82 3.25 22.10 -25.49
C ALA A 82 2.32 21.63 -24.34
N THR A 83 1.06 21.33 -24.67
CA THR A 83 0.06 20.78 -23.75
C THR A 83 0.42 19.36 -23.29
N ALA A 84 1.01 18.51 -24.14
CA ALA A 84 1.47 17.19 -23.73
C ALA A 84 2.60 17.26 -22.68
N TYR A 85 3.52 18.23 -22.82
CA TYR A 85 4.57 18.46 -21.82
C TYR A 85 4.02 19.00 -20.50
N LEU A 86 3.07 19.95 -20.56
CA LEU A 86 2.40 20.49 -19.36
C LEU A 86 1.59 19.43 -18.61
N VAL A 87 0.86 18.57 -19.32
CA VAL A 87 0.08 17.49 -18.69
C VAL A 87 1.01 16.40 -18.15
N GLY A 88 2.04 16.01 -18.91
CA GLY A 88 3.02 15.02 -18.47
C GLY A 88 3.75 15.44 -17.20
N TRP A 89 4.41 16.61 -17.23
CA TRP A 89 5.20 17.10 -16.09
C TRP A 89 4.35 17.72 -14.97
N GLY A 90 3.23 18.35 -15.30
CA GLY A 90 2.41 19.09 -14.34
C GLY A 90 1.34 18.24 -13.64
N ALA A 91 0.89 17.14 -14.25
CA ALA A 91 -0.16 16.30 -13.67
C ALA A 91 0.25 14.83 -13.53
N VAL A 92 0.75 14.21 -14.61
CA VAL A 92 1.04 12.76 -14.61
C VAL A 92 2.21 12.42 -13.68
N VAL A 93 3.33 13.12 -13.78
CA VAL A 93 4.52 12.86 -12.94
C VAL A 93 4.23 13.08 -11.44
N PRO A 94 3.61 14.20 -11.01
CA PRO A 94 3.21 14.37 -9.61
C PRO A 94 2.21 13.31 -9.14
N ALA A 95 1.24 12.92 -9.96
CA ALA A 95 0.28 11.88 -9.62
C ALA A 95 0.96 10.51 -9.42
N CYS A 96 1.98 10.18 -10.20
CA CYS A 96 2.75 8.94 -10.01
C CYS A 96 3.52 8.90 -8.68
N ILE A 97 3.97 10.05 -8.17
CA ILE A 97 4.73 10.13 -6.92
C ILE A 97 3.78 10.22 -5.72
N LEU A 98 2.80 11.13 -5.77
CA LEU A 98 1.89 11.40 -4.66
C LEU A 98 0.79 10.34 -4.53
N GLY A 99 0.38 9.72 -5.65
CA GLY A 99 -0.68 8.72 -5.69
C GLY A 99 -0.40 7.52 -4.78
N PRO A 100 0.74 6.83 -4.94
CA PRO A 100 1.08 5.69 -4.07
C PRO A 100 1.16 6.07 -2.60
N ILE A 101 1.73 7.22 -2.26
CA ILE A 101 1.84 7.70 -0.86
C ILE A 101 0.43 7.92 -0.28
N SER A 102 -0.43 8.63 -1.01
CA SER A 102 -1.80 8.93 -0.57
C SER A 102 -2.65 7.65 -0.45
N ILE A 103 -2.47 6.69 -1.36
CA ILE A 103 -3.16 5.40 -1.33
C ILE A 103 -2.73 4.58 -0.11
N LEU A 104 -1.44 4.57 0.21
CA LEU A 104 -0.91 3.87 1.39
C LEU A 104 -1.40 4.51 2.70
N GLU A 105 -1.45 5.83 2.78
CA GLU A 105 -2.02 6.56 3.93
C GLU A 105 -3.52 6.30 4.08
N PHE A 106 -4.28 6.34 2.99
CA PHE A 106 -5.71 6.06 3.01
C PHE A 106 -6.04 4.62 3.45
N LEU A 107 -5.22 3.66 3.03
CA LEU A 107 -5.39 2.25 3.41
C LEU A 107 -4.80 1.94 4.80
N ASP A 108 -4.18 2.92 5.46
CA ASP A 108 -3.51 2.81 6.78
C ASP A 108 -2.63 1.54 6.90
N ILE A 109 -1.93 1.21 5.81
CA ILE A 109 -1.04 0.04 5.75
C ILE A 109 0.27 0.42 6.41
N ARG A 110 0.39 0.08 7.69
CA ARG A 110 1.63 0.26 8.46
C ARG A 110 2.39 -1.06 8.52
N ASN A 111 3.55 -1.12 7.85
CA ASN A 111 4.47 -2.24 8.00
C ASN A 111 5.19 -2.14 9.36
N LEU A 112 4.63 -2.78 10.38
CA LEU A 112 5.31 -3.02 11.64
C LEU A 112 6.21 -4.26 11.50
N MET A 113 7.33 -4.11 10.79
CA MET A 113 8.36 -5.17 10.72
C MET A 113 9.35 -5.13 11.90
N LEU A 114 9.41 -3.99 12.60
CA LEU A 114 10.32 -3.76 13.71
C LEU A 114 9.51 -3.42 14.95
N ARG A 115 9.76 -4.17 16.03
CA ARG A 115 9.25 -3.88 17.36
C ARG A 115 10.43 -3.54 18.27
N LEU A 116 10.28 -2.43 18.98
CA LEU A 116 11.12 -2.03 20.12
C LEU A 116 10.73 -2.85 21.36
#